data_AF-A0A0F2JMP0-F1
#
_entry.id   AF-A0A0F2JMP0-F1
#
_cell.length_a   1.000
_cell.length_b   1.000
_cell.length_c   1.000
_cell.angle_alpha   90.00
_cell.angle_beta   90.00
_cell.angle_gamma   90.00
#
_symmetry.space_group_name_H-M   'P 1'
#
loop_
_entity.id
_entity.type
_entity.pdbx_description
1 polymer ?
#
loop_
_entity_poly.entity_id
_entity_poly.type
_entity_poly.pdbx_seq_one_letter_code
_entity_poly.pdbx_strand_id
1 'polypeptide(L)'
;MSIDLMLFSGSLLQKQAVSEIILCNKITEQYVLTLTEQQAIELVETRSYTLKNTGRIEFGGGVIDKIIKTFCNSPYISQYNYAETIHELIEIFYYYKNETLDLMSDDELIKFMKSCFDGKCQGSLDMLKWRELEKMAFGIRCGYDRAYEEIDNEELEGEDG
;
A
#
# COMPACT_ATOMS: atom_id res chain seq x y z
N MET A 1 -15.42 13.30 32.45
CA MET A 1 -15.67 12.01 31.77
C MET A 1 -15.20 12.07 30.30
N SER A 2 -13.95 12.47 30.02
CA SER A 2 -13.52 12.77 28.64
C SER A 2 -12.27 12.04 28.17
N ILE A 3 -11.34 11.69 29.06
CA ILE A 3 -10.10 10.98 28.70
C ILE A 3 -10.35 9.47 28.58
N ASP A 4 -11.08 8.88 29.52
CA ASP A 4 -11.42 7.46 29.49
C ASP A 4 -12.21 7.06 28.23
N LEU A 5 -13.16 7.90 27.79
CA LEU A 5 -13.96 7.63 26.59
C LEU A 5 -13.11 7.72 25.31
N MET A 6 -12.15 8.64 25.24
CA MET A 6 -11.20 8.76 24.13
C MET A 6 -10.21 7.58 24.07
N LEU A 7 -9.72 7.13 25.24
CA LEU A 7 -8.83 5.96 25.32
C LEU A 7 -9.58 4.66 24.98
N PHE A 8 -10.84 4.53 25.43
CA PHE A 8 -11.69 3.39 25.09
C PHE A 8 -11.96 3.29 23.59
N SER A 9 -12.30 4.41 22.97
CA SER A 9 -12.55 4.48 21.52
C SER A 9 -11.28 4.21 20.72
N GLY A 10 -10.12 4.71 21.15
CA GLY A 10 -8.82 4.37 20.56
C GLY A 10 -8.51 2.86 20.58
N SER A 11 -8.67 2.20 21.73
CA SER A 11 -8.39 0.75 21.85
C SER A 11 -9.38 -0.10 21.04
N LEU A 12 -10.64 0.32 20.94
CA LEU A 12 -11.66 -0.38 20.16
C LEU A 12 -11.38 -0.27 18.65
N LEU A 13 -11.00 0.92 18.18
CA LEU A 13 -10.61 1.15 16.79
C LEU A 13 -9.34 0.36 16.43
N GLN A 14 -8.37 0.27 17.34
CA GLN A 14 -7.18 -0.54 17.14
C GLN A 14 -7.53 -2.03 17.01
N LYS A 15 -8.35 -2.57 17.91
CA LYS A 15 -8.82 -3.97 17.84
C LYS A 15 -9.60 -4.25 16.57
N GLN A 16 -10.45 -3.32 16.13
CA GLN A 16 -11.17 -3.45 14.88
C GLN A 16 -10.20 -3.50 13.69
N ALA A 17 -9.23 -2.58 13.62
CA ALA A 17 -8.25 -2.56 12.54
C ALA A 17 -7.41 -3.85 12.48
N VAL A 18 -6.98 -4.39 13.63
CA VAL A 18 -6.30 -5.68 13.70
C VAL A 18 -7.19 -6.80 13.19
N SER A 19 -8.47 -6.81 13.60
CA SER A 19 -9.43 -7.81 13.13
C SER A 19 -9.69 -7.74 11.62
N GLU A 20 -9.70 -6.54 11.03
CA GLU A 20 -9.86 -6.34 9.58
C GLU A 20 -8.65 -6.90 8.80
N ILE A 21 -7.43 -6.72 9.33
CA ILE A 21 -6.21 -7.32 8.75
C ILE A 21 -6.27 -8.84 8.83
N ILE A 22 -6.60 -9.39 10.00
CA ILE A 22 -6.70 -10.84 10.18
C ILE A 22 -7.79 -11.45 9.30
N LEU A 23 -8.89 -10.73 9.05
CA LEU A 23 -9.94 -11.16 8.14
C LEU A 23 -9.42 -11.33 6.69
N CYS A 24 -8.38 -10.59 6.29
CA CYS A 24 -7.77 -10.71 4.97
C CYS A 24 -7.11 -12.08 4.76
N ASN A 25 -6.69 -12.78 5.82
CA ASN A 25 -6.11 -14.13 5.71
C ASN A 25 -7.05 -15.12 4.99
N LYS A 26 -8.37 -14.95 5.13
CA LYS A 26 -9.38 -15.76 4.39
C LYS A 26 -9.22 -15.68 2.87
N ILE A 27 -8.66 -14.58 2.37
CA ILE A 27 -8.37 -14.36 0.94
C ILE A 27 -6.92 -14.72 0.64
N THR A 28 -5.98 -14.33 1.50
CA THR A 28 -4.55 -14.46 1.19
C THR A 28 -4.00 -15.88 1.38
N GLU A 29 -4.69 -16.74 2.15
CA GLU A 29 -4.35 -18.15 2.30
C GLU A 29 -4.29 -18.91 0.96
N GLN A 30 -5.13 -18.53 -0.03
CA GLN A 30 -5.08 -19.14 -1.37
C GLN A 30 -3.76 -18.85 -2.11
N TYR A 31 -3.05 -17.80 -1.70
CA TYR A 31 -1.72 -17.42 -2.19
C TYR A 31 -0.61 -17.87 -1.23
N VAL A 32 -0.93 -18.71 -0.23
CA VAL A 32 0.02 -19.19 0.79
C VAL A 32 0.60 -18.04 1.63
N LEU A 33 -0.22 -17.01 1.88
CA LEU A 33 0.14 -15.83 2.66
C LEU A 33 -0.79 -15.69 3.87
N THR A 34 -0.22 -15.60 5.06
CA THR A 34 -0.95 -15.46 6.33
C THR A 34 -0.20 -14.50 7.26
N LEU A 35 -0.93 -13.57 7.87
CA LEU A 35 -0.43 -12.70 8.93
C LEU A 35 -0.86 -13.24 10.29
N THR A 36 0.06 -13.23 11.25
CA THR A 36 -0.26 -13.49 12.66
C THR A 36 -0.94 -12.28 13.29
N GLU A 37 -1.61 -12.49 14.43
CA GLU A 37 -2.19 -11.38 15.21
C GLU A 37 -1.14 -10.34 15.60
N GLN A 38 0.06 -10.79 15.97
CA GLN A 38 1.18 -9.91 16.31
C GLN A 38 1.61 -9.05 15.11
N GLN A 39 1.77 -9.65 13.93
CA GLN A 39 2.09 -8.89 12.71
C GLN A 39 0.97 -7.91 12.33
N ALA A 40 -0.30 -8.29 12.53
CA ALA A 40 -1.42 -7.38 12.29
C ALA A 40 -1.40 -6.18 13.25
N ILE A 41 -1.05 -6.38 14.52
CA ILE A 41 -0.84 -5.29 15.49
C ILE A 41 0.28 -4.36 15.01
N GLU A 42 1.42 -4.91 14.63
CA GLU A 42 2.58 -4.16 14.14
C GLU A 42 2.23 -3.33 12.90
N LEU A 43 1.45 -3.87 11.96
CA LEU A 43 0.98 -3.14 10.77
C LEU A 43 0.10 -1.94 11.14
N VAL A 44 -0.79 -2.09 12.13
CA VAL A 44 -1.62 -0.98 12.63
C VAL A 44 -0.75 0.08 13.32
N GLU A 45 0.31 -0.33 14.02
CA GLU A 45 1.28 0.58 14.62
C GLU A 45 2.07 1.34 13.56
N THR A 46 2.57 0.67 12.52
CA THR A 46 3.24 1.31 11.37
C THR A 46 2.35 2.33 10.69
N ARG A 47 1.07 2.01 10.45
CA ARG A 47 0.11 2.99 9.93
C ARG A 47 0.00 4.21 10.86
N SER A 48 -0.17 3.98 12.15
CA SER A 48 -0.32 5.06 13.14
C SER A 48 0.91 5.97 13.19
N TYR A 49 2.10 5.37 13.15
CA TYR A 49 3.38 6.09 13.08
C TYR A 49 3.53 6.87 11.77
N THR A 50 3.21 6.24 10.64
CA THR A 50 3.33 6.85 9.31
C THR A 50 2.39 8.03 9.16
N LEU A 51 1.12 7.90 9.55
CA LEU A 51 0.14 9.00 9.53
C LEU A 51 0.64 10.19 10.35
N LYS A 52 1.15 9.95 11.57
CA LYS A 52 1.72 10.99 12.42
C LYS A 52 2.92 11.69 11.77
N ASN A 53 3.85 10.94 11.20
CA ASN A 53 5.06 11.48 10.58
C ASN A 53 4.80 12.23 9.28
N THR A 54 3.78 11.81 8.54
CA THR A 54 3.35 12.44 7.28
C THR A 54 2.39 13.61 7.52
N GLY A 55 2.00 13.89 8.77
CA GLY A 55 1.04 14.95 9.10
C GLY A 55 -0.39 14.66 8.64
N ARG A 56 -0.73 13.39 8.41
CA ARG A 56 -2.03 12.95 7.90
C ARG A 56 -2.97 12.49 9.00
N ILE A 57 -4.26 12.75 8.81
CA ILE A 57 -5.35 12.24 9.65
C ILE A 57 -6.28 11.45 8.75
N GLU A 58 -6.62 10.22 9.15
CA GLU A 58 -7.50 9.34 8.39
C GLU A 58 -8.79 9.05 9.19
N PHE A 59 -9.91 8.99 8.47
CA PHE A 59 -11.22 8.63 9.02
C PHE A 59 -11.68 7.33 8.36
N GLY A 60 -11.69 6.20 9.09
CA GLY A 60 -12.27 4.94 8.61
C GLY A 60 -11.44 3.67 8.85
N GLY A 61 -11.89 2.56 8.25
CA GLY A 61 -11.16 1.29 8.16
C GLY A 61 -10.05 1.44 7.12
N GLY A 62 -8.84 1.70 7.61
CA GLY A 62 -7.80 2.28 6.78
C GLY A 62 -7.22 1.38 5.68
N VAL A 63 -6.31 1.93 4.89
CA VAL A 63 -5.82 1.38 3.60
C VAL A 63 -5.17 -0.01 3.62
N ILE A 64 -4.84 -0.56 4.80
CA ILE A 64 -4.03 -1.78 4.92
C ILE A 64 -4.71 -2.97 4.24
N ASP A 65 -6.03 -3.12 4.36
CA ASP A 65 -6.76 -4.24 3.76
C ASP A 65 -6.73 -4.18 2.23
N LYS A 66 -6.80 -2.97 1.64
CA LYS A 66 -6.68 -2.73 0.21
C LYS A 66 -5.29 -3.07 -0.30
N ILE A 67 -4.24 -2.66 0.42
CA ILE A 67 -2.86 -3.02 0.10
C ILE A 67 -2.71 -4.54 0.12
N ILE A 68 -3.11 -5.20 1.21
CA ILE A 68 -3.04 -6.66 1.33
C ILE A 68 -3.74 -7.36 0.16
N LYS A 69 -5.00 -7.01 -0.11
CA LYS A 69 -5.78 -7.65 -1.18
C LYS A 69 -5.17 -7.41 -2.57
N THR A 70 -4.59 -6.23 -2.80
CA THR A 70 -4.01 -5.90 -4.10
C THR A 70 -2.66 -6.58 -4.33
N PHE A 71 -1.84 -6.72 -3.27
CA PHE A 71 -0.49 -7.26 -3.37
C PHE A 71 -0.39 -8.77 -3.15
N CYS A 72 -1.42 -9.42 -2.58
CA CYS A 72 -1.37 -10.84 -2.20
C CYS A 72 -1.10 -11.82 -3.34
N ASN A 73 -1.32 -11.44 -4.60
CA ASN A 73 -1.03 -12.26 -5.78
C ASN A 73 0.29 -11.88 -6.47
N SER A 74 1.13 -11.03 -5.87
CA SER A 74 2.42 -10.66 -6.45
C SER A 74 3.39 -11.84 -6.48
N PRO A 75 4.08 -12.09 -7.61
CA PRO A 75 5.09 -13.15 -7.69
C PRO A 75 6.34 -12.86 -6.86
N TYR A 76 6.51 -11.62 -6.37
CA TYR A 76 7.66 -11.19 -5.56
C TYR A 76 7.39 -11.24 -4.06
N ILE A 77 6.17 -11.61 -3.65
CA ILE A 77 5.77 -11.72 -2.25
C ILE A 77 5.58 -13.19 -1.91
N SER A 78 6.24 -13.59 -0.81
CA SER A 78 6.16 -14.92 -0.23
C SER A 78 5.94 -14.79 1.27
N GLN A 79 5.54 -15.87 1.93
CA GLN A 79 5.35 -15.86 3.39
C GLN A 79 6.57 -15.34 4.17
N TYR A 80 7.79 -15.50 3.63
CA TYR A 80 9.03 -15.07 4.26
C TYR A 80 9.15 -13.53 4.35
N ASN A 81 8.81 -12.81 3.29
CA ASN A 81 8.94 -11.36 3.21
C ASN A 81 7.60 -10.62 3.34
N TYR A 82 6.49 -11.34 3.55
CA TYR A 82 5.15 -10.78 3.43
C TYR A 82 4.89 -9.63 4.39
N ALA A 83 5.06 -9.83 5.69
CA ALA A 83 4.77 -8.78 6.68
C ALA A 83 5.65 -7.54 6.46
N GLU A 84 6.97 -7.74 6.29
CA GLU A 84 7.94 -6.67 6.02
C GLU A 84 7.57 -5.86 4.77
N THR A 85 7.22 -6.55 3.67
CA THR A 85 6.79 -5.90 2.43
C THR A 85 5.54 -5.04 2.65
N ILE A 86 4.55 -5.53 3.42
CA ILE A 86 3.33 -4.76 3.69
C ILE A 86 3.62 -3.53 4.56
N HIS A 87 4.54 -3.62 5.53
CA HIS A 87 4.98 -2.44 6.30
C HIS A 87 5.52 -1.35 5.39
N GLU A 88 6.45 -1.69 4.50
CA GLU A 88 7.04 -0.74 3.57
C GLU A 88 6.03 -0.17 2.57
N LEU A 89 5.13 -1.01 2.05
CA LEU A 89 4.07 -0.55 1.15
C LEU A 89 3.13 0.46 1.83
N ILE A 90 2.83 0.29 3.12
CA ILE A 90 2.05 1.28 3.90
C ILE A 90 2.79 2.61 3.98
N GLU A 91 4.09 2.58 4.29
CA GLU A 91 4.91 3.78 4.36
C GLU A 91 5.00 4.50 3.02
N ILE A 92 5.25 3.75 1.95
CA ILE A 92 5.31 4.26 0.56
C ILE A 92 3.97 4.88 0.18
N PHE A 93 2.85 4.21 0.46
CA PHE A 93 1.52 4.69 0.13
C PHE A 93 1.25 6.07 0.74
N TYR A 94 1.40 6.23 2.06
CA TYR A 94 1.10 7.51 2.71
C TYR A 94 2.10 8.61 2.36
N TYR A 95 3.37 8.25 2.10
CA TYR A 95 4.34 9.19 1.56
C TYR A 95 3.86 9.73 0.21
N TYR A 96 3.45 8.86 -0.71
CA TYR A 96 3.02 9.28 -2.03
C TYR A 96 1.62 9.92 -2.08
N LYS A 97 0.74 9.62 -1.13
CA LYS A 97 -0.48 10.43 -0.95
C LYS A 97 -0.15 11.91 -0.71
N ASN A 98 0.89 12.21 0.05
CA ASN A 98 1.38 13.59 0.22
C ASN A 98 2.01 14.14 -1.05
N GLU A 99 2.91 13.38 -1.68
CA GLU A 99 3.65 13.84 -2.86
C GLU A 99 2.74 14.13 -4.05
N THR A 100 1.61 13.42 -4.15
CA THR A 100 0.57 13.63 -5.16
C THR A 100 -0.44 14.72 -4.79
N LEU A 101 -0.29 15.39 -3.64
CA LEU A 101 -1.21 16.41 -3.13
C LEU A 101 -2.67 15.91 -3.02
N ASP A 102 -2.85 14.62 -2.72
CA ASP A 102 -4.17 13.95 -2.71
C ASP A 102 -4.95 14.03 -4.03
N LEU A 103 -4.29 14.35 -5.15
CA LEU A 103 -4.90 14.39 -6.48
C LEU A 103 -5.18 13.00 -7.06
N MET A 104 -4.63 11.95 -6.45
CA MET A 104 -4.88 10.56 -6.80
C MET A 104 -5.70 9.86 -5.71
N SER A 105 -6.71 9.09 -6.12
CA SER A 105 -7.47 8.25 -5.18
C SER A 105 -6.62 7.10 -4.64
N ASP A 106 -7.03 6.53 -3.50
CA ASP A 106 -6.27 5.46 -2.87
C ASP A 106 -6.18 4.22 -3.78
N ASP A 107 -7.28 3.90 -4.48
CA ASP A 107 -7.33 2.72 -5.35
C ASP A 107 -6.45 2.91 -6.60
N GLU A 108 -6.39 4.12 -7.16
CA GLU A 108 -5.49 4.44 -8.27
C GLU A 108 -4.02 4.32 -7.84
N LEU A 109 -3.66 4.87 -6.68
CA LEU A 109 -2.29 4.82 -6.18
C LEU A 109 -1.85 3.39 -5.89
N ILE A 110 -2.69 2.60 -5.20
CA ILE A 110 -2.36 1.21 -4.87
C ILE A 110 -2.23 0.36 -6.13
N LYS A 111 -3.10 0.55 -7.13
CA LYS A 111 -3.00 -0.15 -8.42
C LYS A 111 -1.73 0.22 -9.17
N PHE A 112 -1.39 1.52 -9.24
CA PHE A 112 -0.15 1.97 -9.87
C PHE A 112 1.07 1.41 -9.15
N MET A 113 1.08 1.44 -7.81
CA MET A 113 2.14 0.84 -7.00
C MET A 113 2.33 -0.64 -7.33
N LYS A 114 1.23 -1.40 -7.43
CA LYS A 114 1.25 -2.82 -7.77
C LYS A 114 1.80 -3.08 -9.16
N SER A 115 1.32 -2.35 -10.17
CA SER A 115 1.79 -2.50 -11.55
C SER A 115 3.28 -2.20 -11.69
N CYS A 116 3.78 -1.16 -11.03
CA CYS A 116 5.21 -0.85 -11.01
C CYS A 116 6.01 -1.91 -10.25
N PHE A 117 5.54 -2.31 -9.08
CA PHE A 117 6.19 -3.31 -8.23
C PHE A 117 6.39 -4.64 -8.95
N ASP A 118 5.33 -5.16 -9.58
CA ASP A 118 5.38 -6.41 -10.33
C ASP A 118 6.09 -6.28 -11.69
N GLY A 119 5.99 -5.13 -12.34
CA GLY A 119 6.60 -4.90 -13.65
C GLY A 119 8.00 -4.32 -13.54
N LYS A 120 8.11 -3.00 -13.74
CA LYS A 120 9.38 -2.25 -13.91
C LYS A 120 10.33 -2.35 -12.70
N CYS A 121 9.81 -2.63 -11.50
CA CYS A 121 10.60 -2.75 -10.28
C CYS A 121 10.99 -4.19 -9.95
N GLN A 122 10.33 -5.19 -10.54
CA GLN A 122 10.59 -6.61 -10.30
C GLN A 122 10.71 -6.98 -8.81
N GLY A 123 9.80 -6.48 -7.97
CA GLY A 123 9.77 -6.70 -6.52
C GLY A 123 10.63 -5.74 -5.69
N SER A 124 11.33 -4.78 -6.30
CA SER A 124 12.14 -3.80 -5.56
C SER A 124 11.28 -2.65 -5.02
N LEU A 125 11.16 -2.58 -3.69
CA LEU A 125 10.50 -1.47 -2.98
C LEU A 125 11.28 -0.17 -3.10
N ASP A 126 12.60 -0.21 -3.17
CA ASP A 126 13.43 0.97 -3.42
C ASP A 126 13.19 1.56 -4.82
N MET A 127 13.14 0.73 -5.87
CA MET A 127 12.82 1.22 -7.21
C MET A 127 11.39 1.76 -7.28
N LEU A 128 10.45 1.10 -6.62
CA LEU A 128 9.08 1.56 -6.52
C LEU A 128 9.04 2.95 -5.88
N LYS A 129 9.66 3.09 -4.70
CA LYS A 129 9.64 4.31 -3.90
C LYS A 129 10.40 5.45 -4.55
N TRP A 130 11.60 5.24 -5.08
CA TRP A 130 12.48 6.36 -5.45
C TRP A 130 12.53 6.63 -6.95
N ARG A 131 12.04 5.71 -7.80
CA ARG A 131 12.10 5.84 -9.25
C ARG A 131 10.73 5.96 -9.88
N GLU A 132 9.87 4.96 -9.73
CA GLU A 132 8.59 4.92 -10.45
C GLU A 132 7.57 5.89 -9.85
N LEU A 133 7.39 5.87 -8.53
CA LEU A 133 6.42 6.74 -7.87
C LEU A 133 6.86 8.21 -7.88
N GLU A 134 8.17 8.50 -7.81
CA GLU A 134 8.67 9.89 -7.85
C GLU A 134 8.39 10.51 -9.22
N LYS A 135 8.62 9.76 -10.31
CA LYS A 135 8.27 10.20 -11.68
C LYS A 135 6.77 10.49 -11.80
N MET A 136 5.94 9.60 -11.29
CA MET A 136 4.48 9.77 -11.30
C MET A 136 4.06 11.01 -10.51
N ALA A 137 4.55 11.18 -9.28
CA ALA A 137 4.18 12.29 -8.42
C ALA A 137 4.63 13.64 -9.01
N PHE A 138 5.83 13.68 -9.60
CA PHE A 138 6.29 14.84 -10.36
C PHE A 138 5.35 15.17 -11.52
N GLY A 139 4.93 14.17 -12.30
CA GLY A 139 3.98 14.35 -13.40
C GLY A 139 2.66 15.00 -12.96
N ILE A 140 2.07 14.49 -11.87
CA ILE A 140 0.84 15.03 -11.28
C ILE A 140 1.02 16.49 -10.84
N ARG A 141 2.09 16.78 -10.07
CA ARG A 141 2.34 18.14 -9.57
C ARG A 141 2.55 19.16 -10.68
N CYS A 142 3.13 18.73 -11.81
CA CYS A 142 3.36 19.58 -12.97
C CYS A 142 2.17 19.64 -13.95
N GLY A 143 1.06 18.92 -13.68
CA GLY A 143 -0.10 18.89 -14.57
C GLY A 143 0.14 18.17 -15.90
N TYR A 144 1.14 17.28 -15.96
CA TYR A 144 1.34 16.41 -17.12
C TYR A 144 0.41 15.21 -17.03
N ASP A 145 -0.75 15.28 -17.69
CA ASP A 145 -1.72 14.18 -17.82
C ASP A 145 -1.17 12.94 -18.57
N ARG A 146 0.03 13.01 -19.16
CA ARG A 146 0.56 11.98 -20.08
C ARG A 146 1.31 10.81 -19.44
N ALA A 147 1.56 10.82 -18.13
CA ALA A 147 2.40 9.77 -17.51
C ALA A 147 1.64 8.44 -17.24
N TYR A 148 0.33 8.39 -17.48
CA TYR A 148 -0.50 7.20 -17.23
C TYR A 148 -0.67 6.27 -18.45
N GLU A 149 -0.27 6.71 -19.65
CA GLU A 149 -0.50 5.95 -20.88
C GLU A 149 0.68 5.02 -21.28
N GLU A 150 1.85 5.12 -20.63
CA GLU A 150 3.03 4.27 -20.94
C GLU A 150 3.05 2.95 -20.13
N ILE A 151 1.89 2.44 -19.70
CA ILE A 151 1.78 1.14 -19.02
C ILE A 151 1.31 0.04 -19.99
N ASP A 152 0.76 0.38 -21.16
CA ASP A 152 0.17 -0.59 -22.10
C ASP A 152 0.97 -0.87 -23.39
N ASN A 153 2.21 -0.39 -23.54
CA ASN A 153 2.96 -0.53 -24.82
C ASN A 153 4.33 -1.22 -24.71
N GLU A 154 4.47 -2.26 -23.88
CA GLU A 154 5.61 -3.20 -23.97
C GLU A 154 5.17 -4.67 -24.01
N GLU A 155 4.09 -4.97 -24.73
CA GLU A 155 3.88 -6.30 -25.31
C GLU A 155 3.49 -6.14 -26.78
N LEU A 156 4.13 -6.93 -27.64
CA LEU A 156 4.03 -7.00 -29.12
C LEU A 156 5.07 -6.22 -29.93
N GLU A 157 6.35 -6.59 -29.79
CA GLU A 157 7.17 -6.84 -31.00
C GLU A 157 7.93 -8.17 -30.83
N GLY A 158 7.25 -9.23 -31.26
CA GLY A 158 7.78 -10.58 -31.38
C GLY A 158 7.05 -11.31 -32.50
N GLU A 159 7.06 -10.74 -33.72
CA GLU A 159 6.77 -11.49 -34.93
C GLU A 159 7.92 -11.40 -35.93
N ASP A 160 8.39 -12.60 -36.28
CA ASP A 160 9.04 -13.06 -37.51
C ASP A 160 10.47 -12.65 -37.89
N GLY A 161 11.30 -13.70 -37.95
CA GLY A 161 12.66 -13.75 -38.48
C GLY A 161 13.28 -15.12 -38.26
#